data_AF-A0A9P6EIH4-F1
#
_entry.id   AF-A0A9P6EIH4-F1
#
_cell.length_a   1.000
_cell.length_b   1.000
_cell.length_c   1.000
_cell.angle_alpha   90.00
_cell.angle_beta   90.00
_cell.angle_gamma   90.00
#
_symmetry.space_group_name_H-M   'P 1'
#
loop_
_entity.id
_entity.type
_entity.pdbx_description
1 polymer ?
#
loop_
_entity_poly.entity_id
_entity_poly.type
_entity_poly.pdbx_seq_one_letter_code
_entity_poly.pdbx_strand_id
1 'polypeptide(L)'
;MSRQDGSSIDITPTTTPTSFAPSGIRPTNFTRIHRPEHEISGTFVIDRGLRLPCPDGSYNLHLATTKNLTANVYILPPSSSATQEDKGTATSLVFSGVNVSVEIHRSGSVGDDYPLNIQIRFEKAATISLPRSFNGPLQLCTSGNFITFHRDLEPNFLLFSEVDGKTNGFIGEIDYSQLEDFDNVAGDKINTLSWGSEQRRITLRYDDDKLKTQSRSTRVRMY
;
A
#
# COMPACT_ATOMS: atom_id res chain seq x y z
N MET A 1 -5.66 -54.31 22.88
CA MET A 1 -4.74 -54.00 21.76
C MET A 1 -5.02 -52.57 21.34
N SER A 2 -4.20 -51.64 21.82
CA SER A 2 -4.35 -50.20 21.59
C SER A 2 -3.47 -49.77 20.41
N ARG A 3 -4.02 -48.99 19.49
CA ARG A 3 -3.25 -48.19 18.52
C ARG A 3 -3.75 -46.75 18.60
N GLN A 4 -2.91 -45.88 19.14
CA GLN A 4 -2.99 -44.44 18.98
C GLN A 4 -1.88 -44.06 18.00
N ASP A 5 -2.25 -43.60 16.81
CA ASP A 5 -1.34 -42.88 15.92
C ASP A 5 -1.88 -41.45 15.79
N GLY A 6 -1.34 -40.56 16.62
CA GLY A 6 -1.57 -39.12 16.54
C GLY A 6 -0.40 -38.49 15.79
N SER A 7 -0.58 -38.21 14.50
CA SER A 7 0.39 -37.44 13.72
C SER A 7 0.22 -35.95 14.01
N SER A 8 1.07 -35.41 14.89
CA SER A 8 1.21 -33.97 15.07
C SER A 8 1.83 -33.35 13.82
N ILE A 9 1.06 -32.51 13.13
CA ILE A 9 1.53 -31.71 12.00
C ILE A 9 2.27 -30.52 12.60
N ASP A 10 3.59 -30.51 12.43
CA ASP A 10 4.46 -29.45 12.91
C ASP A 10 4.35 -28.25 11.95
N ILE A 11 3.57 -27.25 12.34
CA ILE A 11 3.36 -26.03 11.55
C ILE A 11 4.52 -25.09 11.87
N THR A 12 5.60 -25.15 11.07
CA THR A 12 6.69 -24.18 11.17
C THR A 12 6.17 -22.76 10.90
N PRO A 13 6.42 -21.78 11.78
CA PRO A 13 6.00 -20.40 11.57
C PRO A 13 6.79 -19.79 10.41
N THR A 14 6.07 -19.37 9.36
CA THR A 14 6.62 -18.59 8.26
C THR A 14 7.05 -17.22 8.80
N THR A 15 8.35 -17.02 8.98
CA THR A 15 8.91 -15.71 9.34
C THR A 15 8.65 -14.71 8.22
N THR A 16 7.76 -13.75 8.49
CA THR A 16 7.53 -12.58 7.62
C THR A 16 8.84 -11.78 7.52
N PRO A 17 9.29 -11.41 6.31
CA PRO A 17 10.47 -10.58 6.15
C PRO A 17 10.20 -9.20 6.77
N THR A 18 10.97 -8.82 7.80
CA THR A 18 10.98 -7.46 8.31
C THR A 18 11.56 -6.55 7.22
N SER A 19 10.73 -5.72 6.61
CA SER A 19 11.20 -4.71 5.65
C SER A 19 12.05 -3.69 6.39
N PHE A 20 13.34 -3.63 6.09
CA PHE A 20 14.21 -2.56 6.59
C PHE A 20 14.26 -1.42 5.59
N ALA A 21 14.17 -0.18 6.08
CA ALA A 21 14.42 0.99 5.25
C ALA A 21 15.86 0.95 4.69
N PRO A 22 16.06 1.37 3.44
CA PRO A 22 17.37 1.36 2.82
C PRO A 22 18.33 2.33 3.53
N SER A 23 19.58 1.90 3.72
CA SER A 23 20.63 2.72 4.31
C SER A 23 20.97 3.92 3.41
N GLY A 24 21.23 5.08 4.01
CA GLY A 24 21.68 6.28 3.29
C GLY A 24 20.57 7.21 2.81
N ILE A 25 19.30 6.85 3.00
CA ILE A 25 18.17 7.76 2.78
C ILE A 25 17.76 8.37 4.12
N ARG A 26 17.77 9.70 4.19
CA ARG A 26 17.36 10.41 5.41
C ARG A 26 15.84 10.32 5.59
N PRO A 27 15.34 9.82 6.74
CA PRO A 27 13.92 9.84 7.03
C PRO A 27 13.38 11.27 7.14
N THR A 28 12.11 11.44 6.79
CA THR A 28 11.39 12.72 6.87
C THR A 28 9.94 12.50 7.27
N ASN A 29 9.31 13.47 7.94
CA ASN A 29 7.87 13.43 8.19
C ASN A 29 7.05 14.06 7.05
N PHE A 30 7.70 14.86 6.20
CA PHE A 30 7.09 15.66 5.15
C PHE A 30 7.98 15.69 3.91
N THR A 31 7.41 15.41 2.75
CA THR A 31 8.05 15.65 1.45
C THR A 31 7.02 16.03 0.42
N ARG A 32 7.26 17.16 -0.25
CA ARG A 32 6.45 17.61 -1.38
C ARG A 32 7.36 17.81 -2.59
N ILE A 33 7.12 17.04 -3.65
CA ILE A 33 7.81 17.17 -4.92
C ILE A 33 6.78 17.39 -6.01
N HIS A 34 6.83 18.56 -6.63
CA HIS A 34 6.01 18.90 -7.78
C HIS A 34 6.93 19.18 -8.97
N ARG A 35 6.88 18.32 -9.99
CA ARG A 35 7.69 18.41 -11.22
C ARG A 35 6.80 18.18 -12.44
N PRO A 36 6.08 19.20 -12.92
CA PRO A 36 5.12 19.04 -14.02
C PRO A 36 5.74 18.38 -15.25
N GLU A 37 6.93 18.80 -15.67
CA GLU A 37 7.51 18.40 -16.94
C GLU A 37 8.49 17.23 -16.84
N HIS A 38 8.76 16.73 -15.62
CA HIS A 38 9.75 15.69 -15.39
C HIS A 38 9.17 14.48 -14.69
N GLU A 39 9.70 13.32 -15.03
CA GLU A 39 9.41 12.10 -14.29
C GLU A 39 9.92 12.20 -12.84
N ILE A 40 9.20 11.53 -11.95
CA ILE A 40 9.62 11.37 -10.56
C ILE A 40 9.92 9.88 -10.36
N SER A 41 11.18 9.57 -10.09
CA SER A 41 11.61 8.24 -9.67
C SER A 41 12.47 8.37 -8.42
N GLY A 42 12.17 7.58 -7.38
CA GLY A 42 12.96 7.64 -6.16
C GLY A 42 12.43 6.76 -5.04
N THR A 43 13.22 6.75 -3.97
CA THR A 43 12.90 6.04 -2.74
C THR A 43 12.75 7.05 -1.60
N PHE A 44 11.70 6.88 -0.79
CA PHE A 44 11.30 7.80 0.26
C PHE A 44 11.18 7.04 1.57
N VAL A 45 11.69 7.61 2.65
CA VAL A 45 11.57 7.05 4.00
C VAL A 45 10.78 8.03 4.85
N ILE A 46 9.58 7.62 5.26
CA ILE A 46 8.66 8.43 6.05
C ILE A 46 8.77 8.02 7.52
N ASP A 47 9.15 8.97 8.37
CA ASP A 47 9.21 8.82 9.82
C ASP A 47 8.25 9.80 10.48
N ARG A 48 7.22 9.25 11.12
CA ARG A 48 6.20 10.03 11.82
C ARG A 48 6.65 10.53 13.19
N GLY A 49 7.67 9.90 13.79
CA GLY A 49 8.26 10.35 15.03
C GLY A 49 8.99 11.69 14.89
N LEU A 50 9.31 12.10 13.66
CA LEU A 50 9.93 13.40 13.39
C LEU A 50 8.90 14.52 13.53
N ARG A 51 9.08 15.32 14.58
CA ARG A 51 8.34 16.57 14.81
C ARG A 51 8.96 17.72 14.04
N LEU A 52 8.88 17.68 12.71
CA LEU A 52 9.16 18.88 11.91
C LEU A 52 7.84 19.64 11.70
N PRO A 53 7.84 20.97 11.81
CA PRO A 53 6.66 21.77 11.52
C PRO A 53 6.23 21.52 10.07
N CYS A 54 5.06 20.93 9.88
CA CYS A 54 4.46 20.79 8.56
C CYS A 54 3.77 22.12 8.23
N PRO A 55 4.19 22.84 7.16
CA PRO A 55 3.65 24.16 6.85
C PRO A 55 2.13 24.13 6.61
N ASP A 56 1.66 23.03 5.99
CA ASP A 56 0.29 22.91 5.49
C ASP A 56 -0.48 21.74 6.16
N GLY A 57 0.17 20.99 7.06
CA GLY A 57 -0.40 19.92 7.90
C GLY A 57 -1.08 18.73 7.18
N SER A 58 -1.15 18.71 5.86
CA SER A 58 -2.17 17.91 5.15
C SER A 58 -1.70 16.55 4.62
N TYR A 59 -0.38 16.34 4.44
CA TYR A 59 0.17 15.09 3.91
C TYR A 59 1.61 14.87 4.37
N ASN A 60 2.03 13.61 4.47
CA ASN A 60 3.42 13.23 4.78
C ASN A 60 4.26 13.11 3.50
N LEU A 61 3.66 12.66 2.41
CA LEU A 61 4.31 12.56 1.10
C LEU A 61 3.35 13.04 0.01
N HIS A 62 3.79 13.96 -0.82
CA HIS A 62 3.05 14.41 -1.99
C HIS A 62 3.98 14.52 -3.20
N LEU A 63 3.78 13.60 -4.14
CA LEU A 63 4.54 13.53 -5.38
C LEU A 63 3.59 13.81 -6.55
N ALA A 64 3.87 14.85 -7.34
CA ALA A 64 3.01 15.27 -8.44
C ALA A 64 3.83 15.63 -9.70
N THR A 65 3.43 15.06 -10.84
CA THR A 65 4.02 15.27 -12.17
C THR A 65 2.95 15.13 -13.26
N THR A 66 3.21 15.65 -14.47
CA THR A 66 2.43 15.32 -15.69
C THR A 66 3.10 14.22 -16.53
N LYS A 67 4.14 13.58 -16.00
CA LYS A 67 4.86 12.45 -16.61
C LYS A 67 4.70 11.20 -15.75
N ASN A 68 5.61 10.23 -15.90
CA ASN A 68 5.59 9.00 -15.13
C ASN A 68 6.09 9.22 -13.69
N LEU A 69 5.51 8.48 -12.75
CA LEU A 69 5.85 8.49 -11.33
C LEU A 69 6.15 7.05 -10.89
N THR A 70 7.34 6.83 -10.35
CA THR A 70 7.73 5.58 -9.68
C THR A 70 8.25 5.90 -8.28
N ALA A 71 7.63 5.36 -7.23
CA ALA A 71 8.04 5.63 -5.86
C ALA A 71 8.08 4.35 -5.03
N ASN A 72 9.21 4.15 -4.35
CA ASN A 72 9.36 3.14 -3.30
C ASN A 72 9.31 3.85 -1.95
N VAL A 73 8.31 3.56 -1.14
CA VAL A 73 8.00 4.31 0.08
C VAL A 73 8.13 3.38 1.27
N TYR A 74 9.03 3.69 2.19
CA TYR A 74 9.22 2.97 3.45
C TYR A 74 8.63 3.79 4.58
N ILE A 75 7.73 3.21 5.35
CA ILE A 75 7.05 3.88 6.46
C ILE A 75 7.58 3.27 7.76
N LEU A 76 8.28 4.09 8.53
CA LEU A 76 8.82 3.72 9.82
C LEU A 76 7.74 3.75 10.90
N PRO A 77 7.86 2.90 11.93
CA PRO A 77 6.92 2.93 13.05
C PRO A 77 7.12 4.25 13.81
N PRO A 78 6.06 4.79 14.44
CA PRO A 78 6.20 5.98 15.26
C PRO A 78 7.20 5.70 16.40
N SER A 79 8.03 6.70 16.73
CA SER A 79 8.97 6.60 17.86
C SER A 79 8.23 6.23 19.14
N SER A 80 8.85 5.48 20.04
CA SER A 80 8.26 5.12 21.34
C SER A 80 7.86 6.32 22.21
N SER A 81 8.41 7.50 21.93
CA SER A 81 8.06 8.80 22.53
C SER A 81 6.86 9.51 21.90
N ALA A 82 6.21 8.94 20.88
CA ALA A 82 5.05 9.53 20.21
C ALA A 82 3.84 9.57 21.15
N THR A 83 3.07 10.67 21.12
CA THR A 83 1.84 10.78 21.91
C THR A 83 0.76 9.83 21.40
N GLN A 84 -0.30 9.62 22.18
CA GLN A 84 -1.45 8.83 21.74
C GLN A 84 -2.15 9.45 20.52
N GLU A 85 -2.18 10.77 20.43
CA GLU A 85 -2.67 11.52 19.25
C GLU A 85 -1.78 11.28 18.01
N ASP A 86 -0.46 11.23 18.21
CA ASP A 86 0.50 10.90 17.15
C ASP A 86 0.25 9.48 16.60
N LYS A 87 -0.19 8.53 17.45
CA LYS A 87 -0.45 7.14 17.05
C LYS A 87 -1.72 6.99 16.20
N GLY A 88 -2.78 7.73 16.52
CA GLY A 88 -4.07 7.62 15.83
C GLY A 88 -4.15 8.32 14.47
N THR A 89 -3.25 9.26 14.19
CA THR A 89 -3.29 9.99 12.91
C THR A 89 -2.82 9.09 11.75
N ALA A 90 -3.45 9.16 10.58
CA ALA A 90 -3.05 8.37 9.42
C ALA A 90 -1.84 8.99 8.69
N THR A 91 -0.95 8.15 8.16
CA THR A 91 0.12 8.55 7.25
C THR A 91 -0.49 8.87 5.89
N SER A 92 -0.49 10.14 5.51
CA SER A 92 -1.14 10.60 4.28
C SER A 92 -0.14 10.66 3.12
N LEU A 93 -0.39 9.87 2.07
CA LEU A 93 0.45 9.70 0.89
C LEU A 93 -0.35 10.08 -0.36
N VAL A 94 0.13 11.03 -1.14
CA VAL A 94 -0.54 11.55 -2.34
C VAL A 94 0.39 11.42 -3.54
N PHE A 95 -0.10 10.77 -4.59
CA PHE A 95 0.65 10.54 -5.83
C PHE A 95 -0.17 11.02 -7.03
N SER A 96 0.44 11.76 -7.95
CA SER A 96 -0.20 12.23 -9.18
C SER A 96 0.75 12.12 -10.37
N GLY A 97 0.32 11.44 -11.45
CA GLY A 97 1.12 11.25 -12.66
C GLY A 97 0.34 10.64 -13.83
N VAL A 98 0.99 10.40 -14.97
CA VAL A 98 0.37 9.71 -16.13
C VAL A 98 0.30 8.21 -15.87
N ASN A 99 1.46 7.61 -15.58
CA ASN A 99 1.59 6.26 -15.06
C ASN A 99 2.15 6.35 -13.65
N VAL A 100 1.46 5.77 -12.68
CA VAL A 100 1.83 5.81 -11.26
C VAL A 100 2.17 4.39 -10.81
N SER A 101 3.42 4.14 -10.45
CA SER A 101 3.86 2.88 -9.85
C SER A 101 4.35 3.17 -8.43
N VAL A 102 3.62 2.72 -7.43
CA VAL A 102 3.98 2.90 -6.02
C VAL A 102 4.14 1.56 -5.34
N GLU A 103 5.19 1.47 -4.54
CA GLU A 103 5.48 0.33 -3.68
C GLU A 103 5.62 0.85 -2.26
N ILE A 104 4.77 0.34 -1.37
CA ILE A 104 4.66 0.82 -0.01
C ILE A 104 5.08 -0.31 0.91
N HIS A 105 6.11 -0.05 1.68
CA HIS A 105 6.67 -0.94 2.67
C HIS A 105 6.34 -0.41 4.06
N ARG A 106 5.85 -1.28 4.94
CA ARG A 106 5.58 -0.97 6.34
C ARG A 106 6.63 -1.68 7.21
N SER A 107 7.32 -0.93 8.07
CA SER A 107 8.31 -1.46 9.02
C SER A 107 7.70 -1.48 10.41
N GLY A 108 7.54 -2.64 11.04
CA GLY A 108 6.96 -2.70 12.39
C GLY A 108 6.78 -4.13 12.86
N SER A 109 6.49 -4.27 14.16
CA SER A 109 6.06 -5.54 14.74
C SER A 109 4.54 -5.69 14.60
N VAL A 110 4.06 -6.92 14.75
CA VAL A 110 2.61 -7.18 14.83
C VAL A 110 2.03 -6.38 16.01
N GLY A 111 1.05 -5.51 15.72
CA GLY A 111 0.44 -4.59 16.70
C GLY A 111 0.93 -3.13 16.62
N ASP A 112 1.92 -2.82 15.78
CA ASP A 112 2.25 -1.44 15.43
C ASP A 112 1.24 -0.92 14.39
N ASP A 113 0.04 -0.58 14.85
CA ASP A 113 -1.01 -0.04 13.99
C ASP A 113 -0.82 1.45 13.78
N TYR A 114 -0.39 1.81 12.57
CA TYR A 114 -0.38 3.19 12.10
C TYR A 114 -1.10 3.27 10.75
N PRO A 115 -2.32 3.84 10.75
CA PRO A 115 -3.16 3.91 9.56
C PRO A 115 -2.46 4.59 8.38
N LEU A 116 -2.79 4.18 7.16
CA LEU A 116 -2.37 4.80 5.90
C LEU A 116 -3.56 5.46 5.23
N ASN A 117 -3.33 6.60 4.61
CA ASN A 117 -4.29 7.22 3.71
C ASN A 117 -3.58 7.44 2.37
N ILE A 118 -3.86 6.58 1.41
CA ILE A 118 -3.21 6.55 0.10
C ILE A 118 -4.16 7.16 -0.92
N GLN A 119 -3.74 8.26 -1.55
CA GLN A 119 -4.47 8.92 -2.62
C GLN A 119 -3.66 8.86 -3.90
N ILE A 120 -4.23 8.27 -4.94
CA ILE A 120 -3.56 8.10 -6.23
C ILE A 120 -4.38 8.74 -7.32
N ARG A 121 -3.74 9.64 -8.03
CA ARG A 121 -4.25 10.34 -9.19
C ARG A 121 -3.45 9.85 -10.40
N PHE A 122 -4.12 9.22 -11.38
CA PHE A 122 -3.45 8.76 -12.60
C PHE A 122 -4.23 9.03 -13.90
N GLU A 123 -3.52 9.17 -15.03
CA GLU A 123 -4.16 9.35 -16.35
C GLU A 123 -4.39 8.02 -17.08
N LYS A 124 -3.37 7.15 -17.11
CA LYS A 124 -3.35 5.92 -17.90
C LYS A 124 -3.33 4.66 -17.04
N ALA A 125 -2.34 4.53 -16.16
CA ALA A 125 -2.22 3.34 -15.32
C ALA A 125 -1.75 3.64 -13.90
N ALA A 126 -2.27 2.88 -12.93
CA ALA A 126 -1.78 2.82 -11.57
C ALA A 126 -1.37 1.38 -11.20
N THR A 127 -0.17 1.19 -10.68
CA THR A 127 0.30 -0.06 -10.08
C THR A 127 0.65 0.20 -8.63
N ILE A 128 0.03 -0.55 -7.73
CA ILE A 128 0.03 -0.27 -6.30
C ILE A 128 0.45 -1.56 -5.60
N SER A 129 1.59 -1.51 -4.91
CA SER A 129 2.09 -2.63 -4.12
C SER A 129 1.96 -2.26 -2.64
N LEU A 130 1.11 -2.98 -1.92
CA LEU A 130 0.73 -2.70 -0.54
C LEU A 130 1.45 -3.65 0.43
N PRO A 131 1.71 -3.23 1.67
CA PRO A 131 2.17 -4.16 2.70
C PRO A 131 1.07 -5.19 3.01
N ARG A 132 1.43 -6.43 3.38
CA ARG A 132 0.42 -7.44 3.79
C ARG A 132 -0.39 -7.06 5.02
N SER A 133 0.16 -6.17 5.85
CA SER A 133 -0.53 -5.57 6.99
C SER A 133 -1.58 -4.53 6.60
N PHE A 134 -1.76 -4.24 5.31
CA PHE A 134 -2.80 -3.32 4.87
C PHE A 134 -4.17 -3.91 5.23
N ASN A 135 -4.92 -3.19 6.05
CA ASN A 135 -6.27 -3.57 6.43
C ASN A 135 -7.18 -2.33 6.39
N GLY A 136 -8.12 -2.32 5.45
CA GLY A 136 -9.12 -1.27 5.38
C GLY A 136 -9.76 -1.05 4.00
N PRO A 137 -10.60 0.00 3.89
CA PRO A 137 -11.40 0.27 2.70
C PRO A 137 -10.58 0.71 1.49
N LEU A 138 -11.09 0.33 0.31
CA LEU A 138 -10.61 0.79 -0.98
C LEU A 138 -11.73 1.36 -1.84
N GLN A 139 -11.43 2.50 -2.45
CA GLN A 139 -12.24 3.14 -3.46
C GLN A 139 -11.42 3.28 -4.74
N LEU A 140 -11.76 2.50 -5.76
CA LEU A 140 -11.06 2.48 -7.03
C LEU A 140 -11.92 3.15 -8.11
N CYS A 141 -11.54 4.34 -8.58
CA CYS A 141 -12.28 5.05 -9.62
C CYS A 141 -11.53 5.01 -10.95
N THR A 142 -12.08 4.26 -11.91
CA THR A 142 -11.55 4.12 -13.26
C THR A 142 -12.66 4.36 -14.28
N SER A 143 -12.38 5.13 -15.34
CA SER A 143 -13.34 5.32 -16.44
C SER A 143 -13.51 4.09 -17.34
N GLY A 144 -12.88 2.96 -16.99
CA GLY A 144 -13.03 1.68 -17.66
C GLY A 144 -12.74 0.51 -16.72
N ASN A 145 -13.27 -0.67 -17.00
CA ASN A 145 -13.32 -1.78 -16.05
C ASN A 145 -12.04 -2.64 -16.00
N PHE A 146 -10.84 -2.04 -16.06
CA PHE A 146 -9.57 -2.79 -15.97
C PHE A 146 -8.93 -2.63 -14.60
N ILE A 147 -9.58 -3.21 -13.58
CA ILE A 147 -8.97 -3.42 -12.27
C ILE A 147 -8.46 -4.85 -12.23
N THR A 148 -7.20 -5.01 -11.85
CA THR A 148 -6.56 -6.33 -11.72
C THR A 148 -5.99 -6.48 -10.32
N PHE A 149 -6.44 -7.52 -9.63
CA PHE A 149 -5.86 -7.94 -8.36
C PHE A 149 -4.86 -9.06 -8.62
N HIS A 150 -3.71 -9.00 -7.96
CA HIS A 150 -2.76 -10.10 -8.00
C HIS A 150 -3.31 -11.30 -7.20
N ARG A 151 -2.94 -12.52 -7.63
CA ARG A 151 -3.47 -13.80 -7.10
C ARG A 151 -3.40 -13.91 -5.58
N ASP A 152 -2.36 -13.34 -4.96
CA ASP A 152 -2.15 -13.44 -3.52
C ASP A 152 -3.01 -12.42 -2.74
N LEU A 153 -3.49 -11.35 -3.38
CA LEU A 153 -4.32 -10.31 -2.78
C LEU A 153 -5.81 -10.61 -2.95
N GLU A 154 -6.19 -11.22 -4.07
CA GLU A 154 -7.59 -11.56 -4.40
C GLU A 154 -8.36 -12.29 -3.27
N PRO A 155 -7.81 -13.28 -2.55
CA PRO A 155 -8.52 -13.94 -1.46
C PRO A 155 -8.83 -13.03 -0.25
N ASN A 156 -8.08 -11.94 -0.10
CA ASN A 156 -8.23 -10.98 1.01
C ASN A 156 -9.06 -9.76 0.59
N PHE A 157 -9.55 -9.72 -0.65
CA PHE A 157 -10.37 -8.65 -1.17
C PHE A 157 -11.86 -8.99 -1.05
N LEU A 158 -12.62 -8.11 -0.40
CA LEU A 158 -14.07 -8.17 -0.39
C LEU A 158 -14.66 -7.02 -1.20
N LEU A 159 -15.43 -7.36 -2.24
CA LEU A 159 -16.17 -6.40 -3.06
C LEU A 159 -17.49 -6.00 -2.38
N PHE A 160 -17.76 -4.69 -2.29
CA PHE A 160 -19.03 -4.17 -1.77
C PHE A 160 -19.93 -3.62 -2.87
N SER A 161 -19.38 -2.84 -3.79
CA SER A 161 -20.14 -2.28 -4.91
C SER A 161 -19.26 -1.99 -6.11
N GLU A 162 -19.85 -2.07 -7.29
CA GLU A 162 -19.26 -1.63 -8.55
C GLU A 162 -20.32 -0.85 -9.33
N VAL A 163 -20.21 0.47 -9.33
CA VAL A 163 -21.20 1.38 -9.93
C VAL A 163 -20.47 2.50 -10.66
N ASP A 164 -20.81 2.75 -11.93
CA ASP A 164 -20.27 3.85 -12.75
C ASP A 164 -18.72 3.92 -12.78
N GLY A 165 -18.05 2.76 -12.88
CA GLY A 165 -16.59 2.69 -12.90
C GLY A 165 -15.93 2.95 -11.53
N LYS A 166 -16.73 2.99 -10.46
CA LYS A 166 -16.26 3.03 -9.08
C LYS A 166 -16.42 1.67 -8.45
N THR A 167 -15.32 1.07 -8.04
CA THR A 167 -15.28 -0.17 -7.27
C THR A 167 -14.98 0.17 -5.82
N ASN A 168 -15.93 -0.08 -4.92
CA ASN A 168 -15.73 0.02 -3.49
C ASN A 168 -15.61 -1.37 -2.89
N GLY A 169 -14.65 -1.56 -2.00
CA GLY A 169 -14.46 -2.81 -1.29
C GLY A 169 -13.52 -2.66 -0.11
N PHE A 170 -12.94 -3.76 0.32
CA PHE A 170 -12.11 -3.82 1.51
C PHE A 170 -11.00 -4.87 1.34
N ILE A 171 -9.82 -4.61 1.87
CA ILE A 171 -8.75 -5.60 1.98
C ILE A 171 -8.50 -5.89 3.45
N GLY A 172 -8.41 -7.18 3.81
CA GLY A 172 -8.07 -7.62 5.16
C GLY A 172 -9.24 -8.26 5.91
N GLU A 173 -9.08 -8.40 7.22
CA GLU A 173 -10.13 -8.94 8.09
C GLU A 173 -11.13 -7.85 8.45
N ILE A 174 -12.40 -8.09 8.11
CA ILE A 174 -13.48 -7.14 8.35
C ILE A 174 -14.10 -7.39 9.72
N ASP A 175 -14.10 -6.35 10.54
CA ASP A 175 -14.99 -6.26 11.68
C ASP A 175 -16.34 -5.70 11.20
N TYR A 176 -17.35 -6.58 11.11
CA TYR A 176 -18.69 -6.22 10.64
C TYR A 176 -19.36 -5.14 11.50
N SER A 177 -18.90 -4.93 12.74
CA SER A 177 -19.41 -3.85 13.59
C SER A 177 -19.00 -2.45 13.10
N GLN A 178 -17.97 -2.35 12.26
CA GLN A 178 -17.46 -1.07 11.73
C GLN A 178 -18.04 -0.69 10.36
N LEU A 179 -18.86 -1.56 9.76
CA LEU A 179 -19.34 -1.40 8.38
C LEU A 179 -20.50 -0.40 8.21
N GLU A 180 -21.10 0.09 9.30
CA GLU A 180 -22.22 1.04 9.22
C GLU A 180 -21.80 2.40 8.64
N ASP A 181 -20.51 2.76 8.70
CA ASP A 181 -19.98 4.01 8.19
C ASP A 181 -18.65 3.81 7.45
N PHE A 182 -18.74 3.37 6.19
CA PHE A 182 -17.59 3.06 5.33
C PHE A 182 -16.60 4.24 5.18
N ASP A 183 -17.07 5.48 5.29
CA ASP A 183 -16.22 6.65 5.19
C ASP A 183 -15.41 6.93 6.46
N ASN A 184 -15.90 6.45 7.61
CA ASN A 184 -15.28 6.61 8.93
C ASN A 184 -14.67 5.32 9.50
N VAL A 185 -14.55 4.26 8.69
CA VAL A 185 -13.83 3.04 9.09
C VAL A 185 -12.40 3.40 9.48
N ALA A 186 -12.03 3.06 10.71
CA ALA A 186 -10.68 3.22 11.20
C ALA A 186 -9.73 2.26 10.46
N GLY A 187 -8.50 2.70 10.20
CA GLY A 187 -7.49 1.87 9.55
C GLY A 187 -7.02 2.42 8.22
N ASP A 188 -6.54 1.53 7.35
CA ASP A 188 -5.90 1.91 6.11
C ASP A 188 -6.94 2.27 5.04
N LYS A 189 -6.72 3.36 4.31
CA LYS A 189 -7.60 3.82 3.24
C LYS A 189 -6.82 3.97 1.95
N ILE A 190 -7.42 3.50 0.86
CA ILE A 190 -6.92 3.79 -0.48
C ILE A 190 -8.02 4.39 -1.34
N ASN A 191 -7.71 5.53 -1.95
CA ASN A 191 -8.57 6.18 -2.93
C ASN A 191 -7.78 6.39 -4.22
N THR A 192 -8.31 5.91 -5.33
CA THR A 192 -7.75 6.17 -6.64
C THR A 192 -8.74 6.94 -7.49
N LEU A 193 -8.23 7.96 -8.17
CA LEU A 193 -8.99 8.78 -9.10
C LEU A 193 -8.24 8.85 -10.42
N SER A 194 -8.97 8.64 -11.50
CA SER A 194 -8.41 8.77 -12.83
C SER A 194 -9.01 9.91 -13.64
N TRP A 195 -8.22 10.49 -14.56
CA TRP A 195 -8.68 11.51 -15.51
C TRP A 195 -8.28 11.17 -16.96
N GLY A 196 -8.92 11.84 -17.91
CA GLY A 196 -8.72 11.65 -19.35
C GLY A 196 -9.89 10.96 -20.04
N SER A 197 -9.67 10.37 -21.21
CA SER A 197 -10.70 9.64 -21.98
C SER A 197 -10.25 8.26 -22.48
N GLU A 198 -8.98 7.88 -22.28
CA GLU A 198 -8.44 6.60 -22.76
C GLU A 198 -8.75 5.43 -21.82
N GLN A 199 -8.44 4.20 -22.26
CA GLN A 199 -8.49 3.00 -21.43
C GLN A 199 -7.53 3.11 -20.25
N ARG A 200 -8.01 2.73 -19.07
CA ARG A 200 -7.30 2.92 -17.81
C ARG A 200 -7.19 1.62 -17.05
N ARG A 201 -6.04 1.41 -16.42
CA ARG A 201 -5.76 0.18 -15.66
C ARG A 201 -5.29 0.46 -14.26
N ILE A 202 -5.87 -0.24 -13.28
CA ILE A 202 -5.37 -0.30 -11.92
C ILE A 202 -4.90 -1.72 -11.65
N THR A 203 -3.72 -1.86 -11.07
CA THR A 203 -3.18 -3.15 -10.62
C THR A 203 -2.81 -3.06 -9.15
N LEU A 204 -3.40 -3.92 -8.32
CA LEU A 204 -3.08 -4.04 -6.89
C LEU A 204 -2.38 -5.37 -6.61
N ARG A 205 -1.36 -5.35 -5.76
CA ARG A 205 -0.61 -6.53 -5.30
C ARG A 205 -0.02 -6.29 -3.90
N TYR A 206 0.53 -7.33 -3.29
CA TYR A 206 1.39 -7.15 -2.13
C TYR A 206 2.81 -6.77 -2.56
N ASP A 207 3.52 -6.02 -1.71
CA ASP A 207 4.90 -5.55 -1.94
C ASP A 207 5.93 -6.71 -1.96
N ASP A 208 5.69 -7.76 -1.18
CA ASP A 208 6.54 -8.95 -1.14
C ASP A 208 6.36 -9.92 -2.34
N ASP A 209 5.31 -9.74 -3.15
CA ASP A 209 5.00 -10.64 -4.27
C ASP A 209 6.10 -10.65 -5.36
N LYS A 210 6.88 -9.56 -5.49
CA LYS A 210 7.98 -9.46 -6.47
C LYS A 210 9.12 -10.45 -6.22
N LEU A 211 9.37 -10.80 -4.95
CA LEU A 211 10.43 -11.75 -4.57
C LEU A 211 10.16 -13.15 -5.15
N LYS A 212 8.88 -13.51 -5.30
CA LYS A 212 8.47 -14.82 -5.83
C LYS A 212 8.66 -14.90 -7.35
N THR A 213 8.49 -13.79 -8.09
CA THR A 213 8.64 -13.78 -9.55
C THR A 213 10.10 -13.91 -9.99
N GLN A 214 11.05 -13.29 -9.27
CA GLN A 214 12.47 -13.42 -9.59
C GLN A 214 13.00 -14.85 -9.35
N SER A 215 12.47 -15.56 -8.36
CA SER A 215 12.92 -16.92 -8.00
C SER A 215 12.54 -18.00 -9.02
N ARG A 216 11.67 -17.71 -10.01
CA ARG A 216 11.26 -18.68 -11.04
C ARG A 216 12.00 -18.58 -12.37
N SER A 217 12.97 -17.68 -12.52
CA SER A 217 13.76 -17.55 -13.76
C SER A 217 15.11 -18.26 -13.67
N THR A 218 15.12 -19.55 -13.35
CA THR A 218 16.29 -20.41 -13.65
C THR A 218 15.90 -21.32 -14.81
N ARG A 219 16.23 -20.91 -16.04
CA ARG A 219 16.12 -21.80 -17.22
C ARG A 219 17.23 -22.83 -17.14
N VAL A 220 16.90 -24.04 -16.68
CA VAL A 220 17.75 -25.22 -16.90
C VAL A 220 17.67 -25.55 -18.39
N ARG A 221 18.74 -25.27 -19.14
CA ARG A 221 18.96 -25.88 -20.45
C ARG A 221 19.50 -27.29 -20.22
N MET A 222 18.72 -28.31 -20.57
CA MET A 222 19.28 -29.64 -20.81
C MET A 222 19.79 -29.68 -22.25
N TYR A 223 21.03 -30.14 -22.41
CA TYR A 223 21.65 -30.50 -23.69
C TYR A 223 21.18 -31.89 -24.12
#